data_AF-A0A1X7RFL9-F1
#
_entry.id   AF-A0A1X7RFL9-F1
#
_cell.length_a   1.000
_cell.length_b   1.000
_cell.length_c   1.000
_cell.angle_alpha   90.00
_cell.angle_beta   90.00
_cell.angle_gamma   90.00
#
_symmetry.space_group_name_H-M   'P 1'
#
loop_
_entity.id
_entity.type
_entity.pdbx_description
1 polymer ?
#
loop_
_entity_poly.entity_id
_entity_poly.type
_entity_poly.pdbx_seq_one_letter_code
_entity_poly.pdbx_strand_id
1 'polypeptide(L)'
;MTSSPSSQEPTSLGVHLVGSAPFPSTSTAFREHALGLPSRLKRIPDGETGERHYFTAFQAGKFSAAPEVLVDFTDNQDSQRKDFTVEEVKAAVEKLEAKGGIETGYDVAANESYSVFRKLKEEGVIPKDVKFQVGIPSVASTIGPMINHAFQPALEPLYEASLFRALQNIQAAIPHDQLSIQLDLAVDMAFWEGQYLTPWFAQGEGVDAVREYIVAYVGRMMARIEEDVELGVHFCYGDMAHKHFYEPPTTLAITSLLTHMLVFPHRISYIHFPIPVSAQTSLPTFLAPLTDITPTLMEKGLEVYPGVVQFDDEKGTRERIAAVTRACPGLKFGVATECGWGRTPEEQIGGIMKLLTRLSSEVRWRLESEEGEGESSKNGGNEVMRSKPCDVKRETEP
;
A
#
# COMPACT_ATOMS: atom_id res chain seq x y z
N MET A 1 44.45 0.58 11.91
CA MET A 1 43.07 0.92 12.31
C MET A 1 42.17 0.48 11.17
N THR A 2 41.65 -0.73 11.27
CA THR A 2 40.71 -1.33 10.33
C THR A 2 39.39 -0.59 10.45
N SER A 3 38.96 0.07 9.37
CA SER A 3 37.64 0.67 9.24
C SER A 3 36.57 -0.40 9.48
N SER A 4 35.80 -0.25 10.55
CA SER A 4 34.57 -1.02 10.76
C SER A 4 33.64 -0.80 9.54
N PRO A 5 33.02 -1.85 8.99
CA PRO A 5 31.98 -1.66 7.99
C PRO A 5 30.87 -0.84 8.64
N SER A 6 30.50 0.28 8.03
CA SER A 6 29.33 1.07 8.41
C SER A 6 28.13 0.15 8.55
N SER A 7 27.71 -0.14 9.79
CA SER A 7 26.47 -0.84 10.10
C SER A 7 25.30 0.04 9.64
N GLN A 8 24.86 -0.12 8.40
CA GLN A 8 23.64 0.52 7.93
C GLN A 8 22.50 0.02 8.81
N GLU A 9 21.79 0.94 9.46
CA GLU A 9 20.65 0.59 10.30
C GLU A 9 19.59 -0.12 9.43
N PRO A 10 19.08 -1.29 9.87
CA PRO A 10 18.17 -2.10 9.07
C PRO A 10 16.83 -1.37 8.81
N THR A 11 16.41 -0.50 9.74
CA THR A 11 15.17 0.32 9.67
C THR A 11 15.36 1.64 8.91
N SER A 12 16.12 1.60 7.81
CA SER A 12 16.55 2.80 7.07
C SER A 12 15.51 3.39 6.12
N LEU A 13 14.35 2.75 5.92
CA LEU A 13 13.29 3.27 5.04
C LEU A 13 12.30 4.21 5.76
N GLY A 14 12.53 4.49 7.04
CA GLY A 14 11.67 5.34 7.85
C GLY A 14 10.39 4.64 8.28
N VAL A 15 9.27 5.36 8.19
CA VAL A 15 7.94 4.94 8.67
C VAL A 15 6.97 4.85 7.51
N HIS A 16 6.12 3.83 7.54
CA HIS A 16 4.93 3.75 6.70
C HIS A 16 3.68 3.93 7.54
N LEU A 17 2.75 4.74 7.01
CA LEU A 17 1.42 4.96 7.55
C LEU A 17 0.43 4.23 6.65
N VAL A 18 -0.41 3.37 7.22
CA VAL A 18 -1.29 2.49 6.43
C VAL A 18 -2.38 3.28 5.71
N GLY A 19 -3.04 4.21 6.41
CA GLY A 19 -4.20 4.92 5.85
C GLY A 19 -4.94 5.71 6.93
N SER A 20 -5.97 5.08 7.49
CA SER A 20 -6.85 5.67 8.52
C SER A 20 -6.13 6.19 9.77
N ALA A 21 -6.67 7.26 10.36
CA ALA A 21 -6.26 7.82 11.63
C ALA A 21 -7.44 8.50 12.35
N PRO A 22 -7.46 8.55 13.70
CA PRO A 22 -8.64 8.98 14.47
C PRO A 22 -8.67 10.51 14.62
N PHE A 23 -8.42 11.24 13.52
CA PHE A 23 -8.36 12.69 13.52
C PHE A 23 -9.66 13.31 12.99
N PRO A 24 -10.04 14.51 13.45
CA PRO A 24 -11.32 15.12 13.09
C PRO A 24 -11.38 15.61 11.64
N SER A 25 -10.24 15.75 10.96
CA SER A 25 -10.19 16.19 9.55
C SER A 25 -8.91 15.76 8.85
N THR A 26 -8.96 15.69 7.53
CA THR A 26 -7.80 15.49 6.66
C THR A 26 -6.67 16.50 6.92
N SER A 27 -7.00 17.79 7.13
CA SER A 27 -5.96 18.79 7.43
C SER A 27 -5.28 18.53 8.77
N THR A 28 -6.03 18.08 9.78
CA THR A 28 -5.46 17.70 11.07
C THR A 28 -4.58 16.47 10.91
N ALA A 29 -5.06 15.43 10.21
CA ALA A 29 -4.29 14.22 9.96
C ALA A 29 -2.94 14.53 9.31
N PHE A 30 -2.93 15.28 8.21
CA PHE A 30 -1.67 15.66 7.55
C PHE A 30 -0.70 16.42 8.46
N ARG A 31 -1.20 17.36 9.27
CA ARG A 31 -0.36 18.14 10.20
C ARG A 31 0.21 17.28 11.31
N GLU A 32 -0.61 16.43 11.91
CA GLU A 32 -0.19 15.53 12.99
C GLU A 32 0.83 14.50 12.49
N HIS A 33 0.61 13.90 11.32
CA HIS A 33 1.59 12.99 10.71
C HIS A 33 2.92 13.69 10.43
N ALA A 34 2.90 14.89 9.82
CA ALA A 34 4.12 15.63 9.51
C ALA A 34 4.88 16.08 10.77
N LEU A 35 4.16 16.52 11.80
CA LEU A 35 4.74 16.97 13.08
C LEU A 35 5.27 15.81 13.93
N GLY A 36 4.52 14.70 14.00
CA GLY A 36 4.84 13.56 14.86
C GLY A 36 5.91 12.63 14.30
N LEU A 37 6.15 12.66 12.98
CA LEU A 37 7.08 11.78 12.27
C LEU A 37 8.04 12.58 11.37
N PRO A 38 8.76 13.58 11.90
CA PRO A 38 9.60 14.46 11.11
C PRO A 38 10.70 13.67 10.40
N SER A 39 10.85 13.89 9.08
CA SER A 39 11.85 13.22 8.24
C SER A 39 11.74 11.69 8.21
N ARG A 40 10.63 11.10 8.65
CA ARG A 40 10.41 9.64 8.63
C ARG A 40 9.54 9.15 7.48
N LEU A 41 8.82 10.05 6.81
CA LEU A 41 7.77 9.68 5.87
C LEU A 41 8.21 9.89 4.42
N LYS A 42 7.96 8.89 3.57
CA LYS A 42 7.98 9.03 2.09
C LYS A 42 6.60 9.39 1.52
N ARG A 43 5.56 8.96 2.23
CA ARG A 43 4.16 8.98 1.81
C ARG A 43 3.30 9.35 3.01
N ILE A 44 2.24 10.14 2.81
CA ILE A 44 1.29 10.50 3.87
C ILE A 44 -0.14 10.25 3.38
N PRO A 45 -0.93 9.41 4.06
CA PRO A 45 -2.36 9.26 3.79
C PRO A 45 -3.16 10.40 4.41
N ASP A 46 -4.38 10.61 3.93
CA ASP A 46 -5.30 11.64 4.43
C ASP A 46 -5.99 11.30 5.76
N GLY A 47 -5.69 10.13 6.33
CA GLY A 47 -6.29 9.65 7.57
C GLY A 47 -7.69 9.06 7.42
N GLU A 48 -8.25 8.99 6.21
CA GLU A 48 -9.59 8.44 5.94
C GLU A 48 -10.68 9.02 6.88
N THR A 49 -10.61 10.30 7.20
CA THR A 49 -11.49 10.91 8.21
C THR A 49 -12.96 10.98 7.76
N GLY A 50 -13.88 11.24 8.70
CA GLY A 50 -15.30 11.40 8.40
C GLY A 50 -15.99 10.08 8.08
N GLU A 51 -16.79 10.00 7.01
CA GLU A 51 -17.52 8.77 6.65
C GLU A 51 -16.58 7.59 6.34
N ARG A 52 -15.33 7.85 5.94
CA ARG A 52 -14.34 6.82 5.58
C ARG A 52 -13.57 6.23 6.76
N HIS A 53 -13.84 6.66 8.00
CA HIS A 53 -13.06 6.24 9.18
C HIS A 53 -13.10 4.73 9.43
N TYR A 54 -14.08 4.03 8.86
CA TYR A 54 -14.32 2.60 9.01
C TYR A 54 -14.13 1.84 7.68
N PHE A 55 -13.01 2.11 7.00
CA PHE A 55 -12.58 1.43 5.77
C PHE A 55 -13.67 1.44 4.69
N THR A 56 -14.20 0.29 4.28
CA THR A 56 -15.21 0.17 3.20
C THR A 56 -16.65 0.37 3.65
N ALA A 57 -16.93 0.60 4.94
CA ALA A 57 -18.31 0.71 5.43
C ALA A 57 -19.12 1.86 4.77
N PHE A 58 -18.47 2.97 4.43
CA PHE A 58 -19.13 4.07 3.69
C PHE A 58 -19.62 3.68 2.29
N GLN A 59 -19.11 2.57 1.74
CA GLN A 59 -19.54 2.07 0.43
C GLN A 59 -20.97 1.52 0.46
N ALA A 60 -21.49 1.07 1.61
CA ALA A 60 -22.88 0.61 1.71
C ALA A 60 -23.88 1.69 1.24
N GLY A 61 -23.60 2.96 1.55
CA GLY A 61 -24.42 4.09 1.10
C GLY A 61 -24.43 4.28 -0.43
N LYS A 62 -23.44 3.74 -1.16
CA LYS A 62 -23.36 3.87 -2.63
C LYS A 62 -24.32 2.92 -3.36
N PHE A 63 -24.97 2.01 -2.63
CA PHE A 63 -26.00 1.09 -3.14
C PHE A 63 -27.43 1.52 -2.76
N SER A 64 -27.63 2.76 -2.29
CA SER A 64 -28.93 3.22 -1.75
C SER A 64 -30.10 3.17 -2.73
N ALA A 65 -29.85 3.06 -4.03
CA ALA A 65 -30.89 2.88 -5.05
C ALA A 65 -31.50 1.47 -5.07
N ALA A 66 -30.79 0.48 -4.50
CA ALA A 66 -31.22 -0.90 -4.36
C ALA A 66 -30.88 -1.41 -2.94
N PRO A 67 -31.53 -0.88 -1.89
CA PRO A 67 -31.17 -1.21 -0.50
C PRO A 67 -31.31 -2.70 -0.15
N GLU A 68 -32.10 -3.46 -0.91
CA GLU A 68 -32.26 -4.91 -0.74
C GLU A 68 -30.98 -5.72 -0.97
N VAL A 69 -29.98 -5.15 -1.65
CA VAL A 69 -28.69 -5.82 -1.90
C VAL A 69 -27.79 -5.81 -0.67
N LEU A 70 -28.07 -4.95 0.32
CA LEU A 70 -27.22 -4.73 1.48
C LEU A 70 -27.42 -5.82 2.54
N VAL A 71 -26.36 -6.10 3.29
CA VAL A 71 -26.42 -6.90 4.52
C VAL A 71 -26.53 -6.00 5.75
N ASP A 72 -27.05 -6.53 6.86
CA ASP A 72 -26.84 -5.90 8.16
C ASP A 72 -25.39 -6.22 8.60
N PHE A 73 -24.47 -5.32 8.25
CA PHE A 73 -23.04 -5.49 8.51
C PHE A 73 -22.78 -5.67 10.01
N THR A 74 -22.00 -6.69 10.35
CA THR A 74 -21.55 -6.95 11.72
C THR A 74 -20.06 -7.27 11.69
N ASP A 75 -19.29 -6.66 12.59
CA ASP A 75 -17.85 -6.84 12.67
C ASP A 75 -17.46 -8.32 12.79
N ASN A 76 -16.49 -8.73 11.98
CA ASN A 76 -15.93 -10.08 11.99
C ASN A 76 -16.99 -11.20 11.90
N GLN A 77 -18.09 -10.99 11.15
CA GLN A 77 -19.05 -12.03 10.79
C GLN A 77 -19.20 -12.22 9.27
N ASP A 78 -19.56 -13.45 8.86
CA ASP A 78 -19.86 -13.73 7.45
C ASP A 78 -21.09 -12.95 6.98
N SER A 79 -21.06 -12.55 5.72
CA SER A 79 -22.15 -11.86 5.05
C SER A 79 -23.45 -12.68 5.12
N GLN A 80 -24.58 -11.98 5.26
CA GLN A 80 -25.88 -12.64 5.29
C GLN A 80 -26.18 -13.34 3.96
N ARG A 81 -26.72 -14.56 4.07
CA ARG A 81 -27.22 -15.33 2.93
C ARG A 81 -28.74 -15.37 3.01
N LYS A 82 -29.37 -14.44 2.31
CA LYS A 82 -30.82 -14.46 2.11
C LYS A 82 -31.05 -14.89 0.67
N ASP A 83 -32.11 -15.67 0.45
CA ASP A 83 -32.47 -16.12 -0.88
C ASP A 83 -33.17 -15.00 -1.64
N PHE A 84 -32.78 -14.84 -2.90
CA PHE A 84 -33.41 -13.93 -3.86
C PHE A 84 -33.57 -14.67 -5.19
N THR A 85 -34.64 -14.35 -5.90
CA THR A 85 -34.88 -14.85 -7.25
C THR A 85 -33.95 -14.15 -8.26
N VAL A 86 -33.75 -14.78 -9.42
CA VAL A 86 -32.95 -14.19 -10.51
C VAL A 86 -33.56 -12.87 -10.97
N GLU A 87 -34.89 -12.76 -10.97
CA GLU A 87 -35.64 -11.56 -11.31
C GLU A 87 -35.40 -10.42 -10.31
N GLU A 88 -35.32 -10.72 -9.01
CA GLU A 88 -34.99 -9.74 -7.98
C GLU A 88 -33.55 -9.22 -8.11
N VAL A 89 -32.60 -10.11 -8.38
CA VAL A 89 -31.20 -9.74 -8.65
C VAL A 89 -31.12 -8.82 -9.87
N LYS A 90 -31.80 -9.18 -10.96
CA LYS A 90 -31.83 -8.36 -12.18
C LYS A 90 -32.48 -6.99 -11.94
N ALA A 91 -33.59 -6.95 -11.21
CA ALA A 91 -34.26 -5.69 -10.88
C ALA A 91 -33.38 -4.77 -10.04
N ALA A 92 -32.58 -5.32 -9.11
CA ALA A 92 -31.64 -4.53 -8.32
C ALA A 92 -30.52 -3.91 -9.19
N VAL A 93 -29.98 -4.68 -10.14
CA VAL A 93 -29.00 -4.18 -11.13
C VAL A 93 -29.60 -3.04 -11.96
N GLU A 94 -30.79 -3.24 -12.51
CA GLU A 94 -31.47 -2.23 -13.33
C GLU A 94 -31.74 -0.93 -12.55
N LYS A 95 -32.08 -1.02 -11.26
CA LYS A 95 -32.25 0.16 -10.38
C LYS A 95 -30.96 0.96 -10.23
N LEU A 96 -29.82 0.30 -10.05
CA LEU A 96 -28.51 0.95 -9.91
C LEU A 96 -28.11 1.62 -11.22
N GLU A 97 -28.23 0.92 -12.35
CA GLU A 97 -27.92 1.46 -13.68
C GLU A 97 -28.82 2.66 -14.05
N ALA A 98 -30.12 2.58 -13.75
CA ALA A 98 -31.06 3.68 -13.99
C ALA A 98 -30.73 4.96 -13.19
N LYS A 99 -29.93 4.86 -12.13
CA LYS A 99 -29.41 5.99 -11.36
C LYS A 99 -28.06 6.52 -11.85
N GLY A 100 -27.53 5.99 -12.96
CA GLY A 100 -26.23 6.34 -13.50
C GLY A 100 -25.11 5.37 -13.10
N GLY A 101 -25.45 4.26 -12.45
CA GLY A 101 -24.48 3.28 -11.95
C GLY A 101 -24.04 3.55 -10.52
N ILE A 102 -22.92 2.94 -10.12
CA ILE A 102 -22.33 3.09 -8.80
C ILE A 102 -21.24 4.16 -8.86
N GLU A 103 -21.26 5.09 -7.91
CA GLU A 103 -20.21 6.09 -7.72
C GLU A 103 -19.50 5.80 -6.40
N THR A 104 -18.26 5.33 -6.45
CA THR A 104 -17.53 4.88 -5.26
C THR A 104 -17.12 6.05 -4.35
N GLY A 105 -16.85 7.22 -4.95
CA GLY A 105 -16.44 8.43 -4.25
C GLY A 105 -14.98 8.45 -3.79
N TYR A 106 -14.18 7.43 -4.12
CA TYR A 106 -12.75 7.41 -3.79
C TYR A 106 -11.99 8.55 -4.48
N ASP A 107 -12.32 8.84 -5.73
CA ASP A 107 -11.75 9.93 -6.51
C ASP A 107 -12.15 11.31 -5.99
N VAL A 108 -13.43 11.50 -5.63
CA VAL A 108 -13.91 12.73 -4.99
C VAL A 108 -13.11 12.99 -3.71
N ALA A 109 -13.03 12.00 -2.82
CA ALA A 109 -12.29 12.13 -1.56
C ALA A 109 -10.79 12.37 -1.79
N ALA A 110 -10.15 11.66 -2.72
CA ALA A 110 -8.73 11.84 -3.03
C ALA A 110 -8.43 13.24 -3.58
N ASN A 111 -9.30 13.78 -4.43
CA ASN A 111 -9.12 15.11 -5.02
C ASN A 111 -9.27 16.23 -3.97
N GLU A 112 -10.24 16.09 -3.08
CA GLU A 112 -10.43 17.01 -1.94
C GLU A 112 -9.23 16.95 -1.00
N SER A 113 -8.78 15.74 -0.62
CA SER A 113 -7.60 15.52 0.22
C SER A 113 -6.33 16.06 -0.43
N TYR A 114 -6.12 15.84 -1.73
CA TYR A 114 -4.94 16.33 -2.43
C TYR A 114 -4.88 17.85 -2.48
N SER A 115 -6.03 18.52 -2.60
CA SER A 115 -6.09 19.98 -2.53
C SER A 115 -5.57 20.52 -1.19
N VAL A 116 -5.89 19.84 -0.08
CA VAL A 116 -5.35 20.16 1.24
C VAL A 116 -3.85 19.82 1.32
N PHE A 117 -3.46 18.65 0.84
CA PHE A 117 -2.06 18.18 0.83
C PHE A 117 -1.15 19.16 0.09
N ARG A 118 -1.54 19.60 -1.11
CA ARG A 118 -0.81 20.59 -1.91
C ARG A 118 -0.59 21.90 -1.16
N LYS A 119 -1.65 22.45 -0.55
CA LYS A 119 -1.56 23.67 0.25
C LYS A 119 -0.56 23.50 1.41
N LEU A 120 -0.58 22.36 2.10
CA LEU A 120 0.36 22.09 3.19
C LEU A 120 1.81 21.91 2.72
N LYS A 121 2.03 21.46 1.48
CA LYS A 121 3.36 21.45 0.85
C LYS A 121 3.84 22.86 0.49
N GLU A 122 2.96 23.70 -0.05
CA GLU A 122 3.25 25.11 -0.33
C GLU A 122 3.58 25.89 0.95
N GLU A 123 2.91 25.60 2.06
CA GLU A 123 3.20 26.15 3.39
C GLU A 123 4.49 25.59 4.03
N GLY A 124 5.11 24.57 3.43
CA GLY A 124 6.31 23.91 3.96
C GLY A 124 6.06 23.00 5.17
N VAL A 125 4.80 22.70 5.49
CA VAL A 125 4.42 21.76 6.56
C VAL A 125 4.75 20.34 6.13
N ILE A 126 4.43 19.98 4.89
CA ILE A 126 4.78 18.69 4.29
C ILE A 126 6.00 18.89 3.38
N PRO A 127 7.07 18.10 3.51
CA PRO A 127 8.24 18.22 2.65
C PRO A 127 7.92 18.00 1.17
N LYS A 128 8.67 18.68 0.28
CA LYS A 128 8.46 18.65 -1.18
C LYS A 128 8.55 17.26 -1.81
N ASP A 129 9.34 16.38 -1.22
CA ASP A 129 9.58 15.04 -1.75
C ASP A 129 8.59 13.98 -1.26
N VAL A 130 7.74 14.34 -0.29
CA VAL A 130 6.73 13.42 0.25
C VAL A 130 5.55 13.32 -0.70
N LYS A 131 5.13 12.09 -1.03
CA LYS A 131 3.96 11.82 -1.87
C LYS A 131 2.67 11.74 -1.05
N PHE A 132 1.55 12.03 -1.71
CA PHE A 132 0.22 11.78 -1.19
C PHE A 132 -0.15 10.31 -1.42
N GLN A 133 -0.55 9.61 -0.36
CA GLN A 133 -0.95 8.21 -0.43
C GLN A 133 -2.48 8.08 -0.48
N VAL A 134 -2.98 7.34 -1.47
CA VAL A 134 -4.40 7.01 -1.60
C VAL A 134 -4.58 5.50 -1.42
N GLY A 135 -5.29 5.10 -0.36
CA GLY A 135 -5.69 3.71 -0.14
C GLY A 135 -6.94 3.36 -0.96
N ILE A 136 -6.87 2.27 -1.71
CA ILE A 136 -7.95 1.74 -2.54
C ILE A 136 -8.18 0.28 -2.16
N PRO A 137 -9.38 -0.09 -1.69
CA PRO A 137 -9.67 -1.48 -1.36
C PRO A 137 -9.75 -2.33 -2.63
N SER A 138 -9.58 -3.63 -2.48
CA SER A 138 -10.02 -4.57 -3.52
C SER A 138 -11.53 -4.51 -3.74
N VAL A 139 -11.97 -4.96 -4.92
CA VAL A 139 -13.40 -5.18 -5.22
C VAL A 139 -14.01 -6.11 -4.17
N ALA A 140 -13.30 -7.17 -3.79
CA ALA A 140 -13.71 -8.12 -2.76
C ALA A 140 -13.90 -7.47 -1.39
N SER A 141 -13.04 -6.52 -1.01
CA SER A 141 -13.10 -5.82 0.27
C SER A 141 -14.32 -4.89 0.42
N THR A 142 -15.05 -4.61 -0.67
CA THR A 142 -16.35 -3.93 -0.61
C THR A 142 -17.51 -4.89 -0.83
N ILE A 143 -17.47 -5.68 -1.91
CA ILE A 143 -18.58 -6.56 -2.30
C ILE A 143 -18.80 -7.67 -1.28
N GLY A 144 -17.74 -8.31 -0.79
CA GLY A 144 -17.83 -9.41 0.16
C GLY A 144 -18.59 -9.04 1.45
N PRO A 145 -18.20 -7.99 2.19
CA PRO A 145 -18.80 -7.68 3.48
C PRO A 145 -20.07 -6.81 3.39
N MET A 146 -20.30 -6.07 2.31
CA MET A 146 -21.43 -5.11 2.23
C MET A 146 -22.63 -5.62 1.45
N ILE A 147 -22.42 -6.57 0.53
CA ILE A 147 -23.44 -7.02 -0.40
C ILE A 147 -23.86 -8.44 -0.05
N ASN A 148 -25.15 -8.70 -0.08
CA ASN A 148 -25.71 -10.03 0.13
C ASN A 148 -25.24 -10.98 -0.97
N HIS A 149 -24.84 -12.18 -0.58
CA HIS A 149 -24.21 -13.18 -1.44
C HIS A 149 -24.97 -13.47 -2.74
N ALA A 150 -26.30 -13.38 -2.76
CA ALA A 150 -27.10 -13.59 -3.96
C ALA A 150 -26.83 -12.55 -5.08
N PHE A 151 -26.40 -11.35 -4.72
CA PHE A 151 -26.16 -10.25 -5.66
C PHE A 151 -24.68 -10.07 -6.03
N GLN A 152 -23.75 -10.61 -5.23
CA GLN A 152 -22.31 -10.39 -5.41
C GLN A 152 -21.81 -10.72 -6.84
N PRO A 153 -22.18 -11.85 -7.48
CA PRO A 153 -21.73 -12.14 -8.85
C PRO A 153 -22.22 -11.11 -9.89
N ALA A 154 -23.43 -10.57 -9.70
CA ALA A 154 -24.02 -9.61 -10.63
C ALA A 154 -23.50 -8.18 -10.40
N LEU A 155 -23.15 -7.83 -9.17
CA LEU A 155 -22.70 -6.49 -8.79
C LEU A 155 -21.19 -6.29 -8.85
N GLU A 156 -20.40 -7.36 -8.73
CA GLU A 156 -18.94 -7.33 -8.88
C GLU A 156 -18.47 -6.57 -10.14
N PRO A 157 -18.91 -6.90 -11.37
CA PRO A 157 -18.42 -6.19 -12.56
C PRO A 157 -18.84 -4.72 -12.61
N LEU A 158 -20.01 -4.37 -12.07
CA LEU A 158 -20.51 -2.98 -12.02
C LEU A 158 -19.69 -2.15 -11.04
N TYR A 159 -19.36 -2.71 -9.88
CA TYR A 159 -18.53 -2.05 -8.88
C TYR A 159 -17.07 -1.97 -9.35
N GLU A 160 -16.51 -3.03 -9.95
CA GLU A 160 -15.15 -3.03 -10.51
C GLU A 160 -15.00 -1.91 -11.55
N ALA A 161 -15.92 -1.80 -12.51
CA ALA A 161 -15.91 -0.75 -13.51
C ALA A 161 -15.94 0.65 -12.86
N SER A 162 -16.66 0.80 -11.76
CA SER A 162 -16.81 2.07 -11.03
C SER A 162 -15.55 2.43 -10.23
N LEU A 163 -14.92 1.44 -9.60
CA LEU A 163 -13.64 1.60 -8.92
C LEU A 163 -12.52 1.95 -9.92
N PHE A 164 -12.54 1.35 -11.11
CA PHE A 164 -11.57 1.66 -12.17
C PHE A 164 -11.75 3.07 -12.74
N ARG A 165 -13.00 3.56 -12.87
CA ARG A 165 -13.25 4.98 -13.19
C ARG A 165 -12.68 5.90 -12.11
N ALA A 166 -12.87 5.57 -10.83
CA ALA A 166 -12.29 6.35 -9.74
C ALA A 166 -10.75 6.37 -9.79
N LEU A 167 -10.10 5.22 -9.97
CA LEU A 167 -8.64 5.13 -10.16
C LEU A 167 -8.14 6.00 -11.33
N GLN A 168 -8.86 5.98 -12.45
CA GLN A 168 -8.54 6.82 -13.61
C GLN A 168 -8.66 8.31 -13.27
N ASN A 169 -9.75 8.71 -12.60
CA ASN A 169 -10.00 10.10 -12.22
C ASN A 169 -8.95 10.63 -11.23
N ILE A 170 -8.51 9.82 -10.27
CA ILE A 170 -7.45 10.16 -9.31
C ILE A 170 -6.15 10.48 -10.05
N GLN A 171 -5.73 9.60 -10.95
CA GLN A 171 -4.46 9.74 -11.68
C GLN A 171 -4.51 10.91 -12.67
N ALA A 172 -5.68 11.19 -13.26
CA ALA A 172 -5.87 12.36 -14.11
C ALA A 172 -5.81 13.70 -13.35
N ALA A 173 -6.19 13.71 -12.06
CA ALA A 173 -6.27 14.93 -11.26
C ALA A 173 -5.00 15.20 -10.42
N ILE A 174 -4.26 14.16 -10.07
CA ILE A 174 -3.11 14.24 -9.17
C ILE A 174 -1.83 13.93 -9.96
N PRO A 175 -0.82 14.83 -9.98
CA PRO A 175 0.48 14.57 -10.58
C PRO A 175 1.09 13.24 -10.11
N HIS A 176 1.50 12.39 -11.05
CA HIS A 176 1.97 11.03 -10.78
C HIS A 176 3.22 10.99 -9.87
N ASP A 177 4.12 11.97 -10.03
CA ASP A 177 5.30 12.15 -9.17
C ASP A 177 4.94 12.52 -7.72
N GLN A 178 3.71 12.97 -7.48
CA GLN A 178 3.16 13.32 -6.17
C GLN A 178 2.20 12.27 -5.61
N LEU A 179 1.91 11.20 -6.36
CA LEU A 179 0.89 10.21 -6.03
C LEU A 179 1.52 8.84 -5.70
N SER A 180 0.99 8.21 -4.67
CA SER A 180 1.12 6.78 -4.42
C SER A 180 -0.25 6.17 -4.21
N ILE A 181 -0.52 5.05 -4.89
CA ILE A 181 -1.73 4.26 -4.74
C ILE A 181 -1.38 2.99 -3.96
N GLN A 182 -2.10 2.76 -2.87
CA GLN A 182 -2.00 1.54 -2.09
C GLN A 182 -3.21 0.66 -2.35
N LEU A 183 -2.99 -0.60 -2.70
CA LEU A 183 -4.05 -1.61 -2.73
C LEU A 183 -4.18 -2.23 -1.33
N ASP A 184 -5.35 -2.08 -0.73
CA ASP A 184 -5.68 -2.67 0.57
C ASP A 184 -6.40 -4.01 0.37
N LEU A 185 -5.67 -5.08 0.66
CA LEU A 185 -6.09 -6.46 0.44
C LEU A 185 -6.50 -7.10 1.78
N ALA A 186 -7.74 -6.88 2.21
CA ALA A 186 -8.25 -7.40 3.48
C ALA A 186 -9.08 -8.67 3.29
N VAL A 187 -10.20 -8.57 2.58
CA VAL A 187 -11.06 -9.73 2.28
C VAL A 187 -10.35 -10.73 1.37
N ASP A 188 -9.43 -10.26 0.56
CA ASP A 188 -8.53 -11.06 -0.27
C ASP A 188 -7.73 -12.04 0.59
N MET A 189 -7.20 -11.59 1.74
CA MET A 189 -6.46 -12.44 2.67
C MET A 189 -7.37 -13.42 3.38
N ALA A 190 -8.58 -13.01 3.74
CA ALA A 190 -9.61 -13.91 4.27
C ALA A 190 -9.91 -15.04 3.29
N PHE A 191 -10.17 -14.71 2.02
CA PHE A 191 -10.42 -15.68 0.96
C PHE A 191 -9.20 -16.56 0.68
N TRP A 192 -7.99 -15.99 0.67
CA TRP A 192 -6.74 -16.72 0.41
C TRP A 192 -6.43 -17.78 1.48
N GLU A 193 -6.71 -17.44 2.74
CA GLU A 193 -6.57 -18.32 3.90
C GLU A 193 -7.75 -19.30 4.04
N GLY A 194 -8.84 -19.08 3.30
CA GLY A 194 -10.09 -19.85 3.44
C GLY A 194 -10.73 -19.64 4.81
N GLN A 195 -10.56 -18.44 5.40
CA GLN A 195 -11.05 -18.08 6.73
C GLN A 195 -12.02 -16.91 6.63
N TYR A 196 -12.84 -16.75 7.67
CA TYR A 196 -13.71 -15.58 7.91
C TYR A 196 -14.86 -15.36 6.91
N LEU A 197 -14.61 -15.32 5.60
CA LEU A 197 -15.62 -15.09 4.56
C LEU A 197 -15.56 -16.18 3.48
N THR A 198 -16.72 -16.57 2.95
CA THR A 198 -16.78 -17.46 1.78
C THR A 198 -16.91 -16.65 0.50
N PRO A 199 -16.05 -16.85 -0.52
CA PRO A 199 -16.18 -16.13 -1.78
C PRO A 199 -17.41 -16.60 -2.59
N TRP A 200 -18.10 -15.68 -3.26
CA TRP A 200 -19.24 -15.99 -4.13
C TRP A 200 -18.87 -16.78 -5.38
N PHE A 201 -17.60 -16.72 -5.78
CA PHE A 201 -17.03 -17.47 -6.89
C PHE A 201 -16.50 -18.85 -6.47
N ALA A 202 -16.56 -19.23 -5.19
CA ALA A 202 -16.02 -20.49 -4.69
C ALA A 202 -16.95 -21.72 -4.86
N GLN A 203 -17.88 -21.73 -5.82
CA GLN A 203 -19.06 -22.64 -5.92
C GLN A 203 -18.72 -24.15 -6.05
N GLY A 204 -18.16 -24.75 -5.01
CA GLY A 204 -17.64 -26.13 -5.02
C GLY A 204 -16.26 -26.26 -5.66
N GLU A 205 -15.61 -25.15 -5.99
CA GLU A 205 -14.26 -25.14 -6.54
C GLU A 205 -13.21 -25.29 -5.43
N GLY A 206 -12.05 -25.85 -5.78
CA GLY A 206 -10.94 -26.01 -4.85
C GLY A 206 -10.28 -24.68 -4.48
N VAL A 207 -9.46 -24.68 -3.43
CA VAL A 207 -8.69 -23.50 -2.97
C VAL A 207 -7.85 -22.86 -4.08
N ASP A 208 -7.35 -23.65 -5.03
CA ASP A 208 -6.54 -23.13 -6.13
C ASP A 208 -7.35 -22.24 -7.08
N ALA A 209 -8.60 -22.60 -7.38
CA ALA A 209 -9.46 -21.79 -8.25
C ALA A 209 -9.83 -20.44 -7.59
N VAL A 210 -10.08 -20.46 -6.26
CA VAL A 210 -10.28 -19.23 -5.48
C VAL A 210 -9.05 -18.33 -5.58
N ARG A 211 -7.85 -18.89 -5.41
CA ARG A 211 -6.58 -18.14 -5.51
C ARG A 211 -6.33 -17.61 -6.92
N GLU A 212 -6.60 -18.40 -7.96
CA GLU A 212 -6.51 -17.97 -9.36
C GLU A 212 -7.44 -16.79 -9.64
N TYR A 213 -8.67 -16.84 -9.12
CA TYR A 213 -9.61 -15.72 -9.25
C TYR A 213 -9.11 -14.46 -8.53
N ILE A 214 -8.55 -14.60 -7.32
CA ILE A 214 -7.91 -13.50 -6.57
C ILE A 214 -6.78 -12.87 -7.38
N VAL A 215 -5.83 -13.69 -7.85
CA VAL A 215 -4.72 -13.22 -8.67
C VAL A 215 -5.22 -12.50 -9.92
N ALA A 216 -6.26 -13.02 -10.58
CA ALA A 216 -6.81 -12.43 -11.79
C ALA A 216 -7.40 -11.03 -11.54
N TYR A 217 -8.24 -10.84 -10.50
CA TYR A 217 -8.81 -9.51 -10.26
C TYR A 217 -7.80 -8.53 -9.68
N VAL A 218 -6.86 -8.96 -8.83
CA VAL A 218 -5.76 -8.11 -8.36
C VAL A 218 -4.90 -7.65 -9.54
N GLY A 219 -4.60 -8.55 -10.48
CA GLY A 219 -3.90 -8.21 -11.72
C GLY A 219 -4.64 -7.17 -12.55
N ARG A 220 -5.98 -7.28 -12.68
CA ARG A 220 -6.80 -6.25 -13.35
C ARG A 220 -6.71 -4.90 -12.65
N MET A 221 -6.72 -4.87 -11.31
CA MET A 221 -6.56 -3.64 -10.53
C MET A 221 -5.19 -3.00 -10.76
N MET A 222 -4.11 -3.80 -10.66
CA MET A 222 -2.74 -3.32 -10.90
C MET A 222 -2.58 -2.74 -12.30
N ALA A 223 -3.22 -3.35 -13.31
CA ALA A 223 -3.19 -2.86 -14.69
C ALA A 223 -3.94 -1.53 -14.90
N ARG A 224 -4.65 -1.00 -13.90
CA ARG A 224 -5.29 0.33 -13.95
C ARG A 224 -4.46 1.45 -13.33
N ILE A 225 -3.28 1.12 -12.82
CA ILE A 225 -2.36 2.10 -12.25
C ILE A 225 -1.26 2.35 -13.28
N GLU A 226 -1.04 3.62 -13.59
CA GLU A 226 -0.06 4.07 -14.58
C GLU A 226 1.36 3.75 -14.12
N GLU A 227 2.25 3.38 -15.05
CA GLU A 227 3.57 2.83 -14.73
C GLU A 227 4.46 3.76 -13.89
N ASP A 228 4.24 5.07 -14.00
CA ASP A 228 4.96 6.14 -13.28
C ASP A 228 4.26 6.58 -11.98
N VAL A 229 3.11 6.01 -11.64
CA VAL A 229 2.45 6.14 -10.33
C VAL A 229 2.98 5.08 -9.38
N GLU A 230 3.20 5.45 -8.13
CA GLU A 230 3.79 4.53 -7.17
C GLU A 230 2.76 3.54 -6.61
N LEU A 231 2.91 2.24 -6.89
CA LEU A 231 2.07 1.17 -6.38
C LEU A 231 2.60 0.56 -5.07
N GLY A 232 1.78 0.60 -4.02
CA GLY A 232 1.97 -0.14 -2.76
C GLY A 232 0.92 -1.22 -2.51
N VAL A 233 1.23 -2.19 -1.65
CA VAL A 233 0.27 -3.24 -1.28
C VAL A 233 0.24 -3.40 0.24
N HIS A 234 -0.95 -3.29 0.83
CA HIS A 234 -1.20 -3.61 2.23
C HIS A 234 -1.93 -4.95 2.33
N PHE A 235 -1.24 -5.97 2.84
CA PHE A 235 -1.83 -7.25 3.19
C PHE A 235 -2.45 -7.16 4.59
N CYS A 236 -3.78 -7.15 4.66
CA CYS A 236 -4.51 -6.79 5.86
C CYS A 236 -5.25 -8.00 6.44
N TYR A 237 -5.16 -8.18 7.76
CA TYR A 237 -5.94 -9.18 8.51
C TYR A 237 -7.07 -8.52 9.35
N GLY A 238 -7.43 -7.28 9.00
CA GLY A 238 -8.43 -6.48 9.69
C GLY A 238 -7.96 -5.98 11.05
N ASP A 239 -8.65 -5.00 11.62
CA ASP A 239 -8.38 -4.52 12.99
C ASP A 239 -9.68 -3.98 13.60
N MET A 240 -10.71 -4.83 13.56
CA MET A 240 -12.02 -4.54 14.15
C MET A 240 -11.96 -4.87 15.65
N ALA A 241 -12.17 -3.85 16.49
CA ALA A 241 -12.01 -3.93 17.94
C ALA A 241 -10.62 -4.41 18.42
N HIS A 242 -9.55 -3.97 17.74
CA HIS A 242 -8.15 -4.31 18.07
C HIS A 242 -7.82 -5.80 17.93
N LYS A 243 -8.50 -6.47 17.00
CA LYS A 243 -8.30 -7.89 16.70
C LYS A 243 -8.33 -8.13 15.21
N HIS A 244 -7.42 -8.98 14.76
CA HIS A 244 -7.48 -9.58 13.43
C HIS A 244 -8.75 -10.43 13.28
N PHE A 245 -9.34 -10.45 12.09
CA PHE A 245 -10.41 -11.41 11.77
C PHE A 245 -9.88 -12.85 11.79
N TYR A 246 -8.57 -13.00 11.53
CA TYR A 246 -7.82 -14.25 11.59
C TYR A 246 -6.37 -13.94 11.94
N GLU A 247 -5.80 -14.65 12.91
CA GLU A 247 -4.38 -14.51 13.26
C GLU A 247 -3.52 -15.42 12.38
N PRO A 248 -2.72 -14.87 11.45
CA PRO A 248 -1.93 -15.69 10.54
C PRO A 248 -0.86 -16.47 11.31
N PRO A 249 -0.70 -17.78 11.04
CA PRO A 249 0.32 -18.59 11.72
C PRO A 249 1.73 -18.28 11.21
N THR A 250 1.85 -17.81 9.96
CA THR A 250 3.11 -17.43 9.31
C THR A 250 2.85 -16.37 8.24
N THR A 251 3.92 -15.84 7.66
CA THR A 251 3.88 -14.95 6.48
C THR A 251 3.55 -15.66 5.16
N LEU A 252 3.23 -16.97 5.16
CA LEU A 252 3.07 -17.77 3.94
C LEU A 252 1.99 -17.25 2.98
N ALA A 253 0.80 -16.90 3.46
CA ALA A 253 -0.25 -16.38 2.60
C ALA A 253 0.16 -15.05 1.95
N ILE A 254 0.81 -14.17 2.72
CA ILE A 254 1.33 -12.88 2.25
C ILE A 254 2.37 -13.10 1.15
N THR A 255 3.38 -13.94 1.40
CA THR A 255 4.47 -14.16 0.43
C THR A 255 4.00 -14.93 -0.79
N SER A 256 3.02 -15.83 -0.63
CA SER A 256 2.41 -16.58 -1.72
C SER A 256 1.66 -15.66 -2.68
N LEU A 257 0.70 -14.85 -2.19
CA LEU A 257 -0.01 -13.88 -3.03
C LEU A 257 0.95 -12.86 -3.65
N LEU A 258 1.89 -12.32 -2.87
CA LEU A 258 2.90 -11.40 -3.39
C LEU A 258 3.70 -12.00 -4.54
N THR A 259 4.11 -13.27 -4.45
CA THR A 259 4.86 -13.95 -5.52
C THR A 259 4.05 -13.99 -6.83
N HIS A 260 2.74 -14.22 -6.75
CA HIS A 260 1.86 -14.11 -7.91
C HIS A 260 1.76 -12.67 -8.42
N MET A 261 1.68 -11.67 -7.53
CA MET A 261 1.61 -10.27 -7.95
C MET A 261 2.90 -9.77 -8.64
N LEU A 262 4.07 -10.29 -8.22
CA LEU A 262 5.38 -9.88 -8.74
C LEU A 262 5.63 -10.28 -10.21
N VAL A 263 4.75 -11.08 -10.82
CA VAL A 263 4.79 -11.43 -12.25
C VAL A 263 4.11 -10.39 -13.13
N PHE A 264 3.27 -9.52 -12.57
CA PHE A 264 2.60 -8.48 -13.34
C PHE A 264 3.59 -7.38 -13.76
N PRO A 265 3.35 -6.70 -14.91
CA PRO A 265 4.29 -5.72 -15.44
C PRO A 265 4.53 -4.51 -14.52
N HIS A 266 3.48 -4.06 -13.81
CA HIS A 266 3.59 -2.89 -12.96
C HIS A 266 4.42 -3.21 -11.72
N ARG A 267 5.51 -2.45 -11.54
CA ARG A 267 6.38 -2.56 -10.36
C ARG A 267 5.63 -2.21 -9.07
N ILE A 268 5.59 -3.17 -8.14
CA ILE A 268 5.28 -2.90 -6.74
C ILE A 268 6.47 -2.17 -6.12
N SER A 269 6.21 -0.99 -5.58
CA SER A 269 7.23 -0.12 -4.96
C SER A 269 7.41 -0.43 -3.48
N TYR A 270 6.32 -0.76 -2.79
CA TYR A 270 6.38 -1.18 -1.39
C TYR A 270 5.32 -2.20 -1.00
N ILE A 271 5.60 -2.97 0.06
CA ILE A 271 4.62 -3.85 0.71
C ILE A 271 4.54 -3.54 2.21
N HIS A 272 3.36 -3.73 2.78
CA HIS A 272 3.11 -3.67 4.20
C HIS A 272 2.27 -4.88 4.64
N PHE A 273 2.61 -5.49 5.78
CA PHE A 273 1.90 -6.62 6.36
C PHE A 273 2.08 -6.64 7.90
N PRO A 274 1.12 -7.19 8.67
CA PRO A 274 1.21 -7.25 10.12
C PRO A 274 2.22 -8.31 10.61
N ILE A 275 2.87 -8.02 11.73
CA ILE A 275 3.54 -9.04 12.55
C ILE A 275 2.83 -9.02 13.91
N PRO A 276 1.83 -9.90 14.11
CA PRO A 276 0.99 -9.82 15.29
C PRO A 276 1.77 -10.02 16.57
N VAL A 277 1.34 -9.36 17.64
CA VAL A 277 1.84 -9.60 19.00
C VAL A 277 1.76 -11.09 19.38
N SER A 278 0.75 -11.82 18.86
CA SER A 278 0.59 -13.26 19.06
C SER A 278 1.77 -14.08 18.50
N ALA A 279 2.47 -13.59 17.48
CA ALA A 279 3.64 -14.24 16.88
C ALA A 279 4.94 -14.00 17.67
N GLN A 280 4.94 -13.21 18.75
CA GLN A 280 6.15 -12.82 19.49
C GLN A 280 7.01 -14.03 19.93
N THR A 281 6.36 -15.12 20.32
CA THR A 281 7.03 -16.34 20.81
C THR A 281 7.42 -17.31 19.70
N SER A 282 7.02 -17.04 18.45
CA SER A 282 7.23 -17.90 17.27
C SER A 282 7.80 -17.15 16.06
N LEU A 283 8.39 -15.95 16.26
CA LEU A 283 8.89 -15.09 15.19
C LEU A 283 9.77 -15.80 14.13
N PRO A 284 10.72 -16.71 14.48
CA PRO A 284 11.49 -17.43 13.46
C PRO A 284 10.63 -18.27 12.53
N THR A 285 9.63 -18.98 13.06
CA THR A 285 8.69 -19.79 12.27
C THR A 285 7.75 -18.88 11.47
N PHE A 286 7.25 -17.82 12.11
CA PHE A 286 6.34 -16.87 11.47
C PHE A 286 6.98 -16.20 10.23
N LEU A 287 8.26 -15.84 10.33
CA LEU A 287 9.03 -15.16 9.28
C LEU A 287 9.74 -16.10 8.29
N ALA A 288 9.67 -17.42 8.47
CA ALA A 288 10.36 -18.35 7.59
C ALA A 288 9.99 -18.15 6.10
N PRO A 289 8.70 -18.03 5.71
CA PRO A 289 8.33 -17.77 4.31
C PRO A 289 8.85 -16.45 3.75
N LEU A 290 9.00 -15.41 4.57
CA LEU A 290 9.57 -14.13 4.15
C LEU A 290 11.05 -14.25 3.80
N THR A 291 11.78 -15.13 4.50
CA THR A 291 13.19 -15.41 4.23
C THR A 291 13.37 -15.93 2.80
N ASP A 292 12.50 -16.83 2.36
CA ASP A 292 12.58 -17.48 1.05
C ASP A 292 12.46 -16.49 -0.10
N ILE A 293 11.63 -15.45 0.05
CA ILE A 293 11.42 -14.44 -1.00
C ILE A 293 12.31 -13.21 -0.85
N THR A 294 13.08 -13.09 0.24
CA THR A 294 13.92 -11.92 0.52
C THR A 294 14.87 -11.57 -0.64
N PRO A 295 15.57 -12.53 -1.28
CA PRO A 295 16.41 -12.22 -2.44
C PRO A 295 15.65 -11.55 -3.58
N THR A 296 14.43 -12.02 -3.89
CA THR A 296 13.56 -11.46 -4.92
C THR A 296 13.12 -10.03 -4.57
N LEU A 297 12.78 -9.78 -3.30
CA LEU A 297 12.42 -8.43 -2.83
C LEU A 297 13.58 -7.45 -3.01
N MET A 298 14.80 -7.89 -2.69
CA MET A 298 16.01 -7.10 -2.85
C MET A 298 16.36 -6.85 -4.33
N GLU A 299 16.28 -7.88 -5.17
CA GLU A 299 16.54 -7.78 -6.61
C GLU A 299 15.60 -6.78 -7.30
N LYS A 300 14.31 -6.83 -6.95
CA LYS A 300 13.30 -5.92 -7.51
C LYS A 300 13.29 -4.54 -6.82
N GLY A 301 14.10 -4.36 -5.77
CA GLY A 301 14.18 -3.11 -5.02
C GLY A 301 12.85 -2.70 -4.39
N LEU A 302 12.12 -3.66 -3.83
CA LEU A 302 10.88 -3.41 -3.08
C LEU A 302 11.21 -2.84 -1.69
N GLU A 303 10.47 -1.81 -1.30
CA GLU A 303 10.46 -1.34 0.09
C GLU A 303 9.58 -2.25 0.94
N VAL A 304 10.07 -2.67 2.10
CA VAL A 304 9.31 -3.56 3.00
C VAL A 304 9.03 -2.84 4.30
N TYR A 305 7.76 -2.81 4.71
CA TYR A 305 7.31 -2.19 5.94
C TYR A 305 6.57 -3.23 6.81
N PRO A 306 7.26 -4.05 7.61
CA PRO A 306 6.59 -4.94 8.54
C PRO A 306 5.91 -4.14 9.66
N GLY A 307 4.68 -4.54 10.01
CA GLY A 307 3.91 -4.01 11.13
C GLY A 307 4.48 -4.50 12.47
N VAL A 308 5.57 -3.90 12.92
CA VAL A 308 6.31 -4.31 14.13
C VAL A 308 5.98 -3.47 15.35
N VAL A 309 5.42 -2.28 15.15
CA VAL A 309 5.22 -1.31 16.23
C VAL A 309 3.88 -1.55 16.91
N GLN A 310 3.93 -1.73 18.22
CA GLN A 310 2.76 -1.85 19.07
C GLN A 310 2.78 -0.76 20.15
N PHE A 311 1.62 -0.15 20.42
CA PHE A 311 1.50 0.87 21.46
C PHE A 311 1.97 0.33 22.82
N ASP A 312 2.76 1.14 23.53
CA ASP A 312 3.33 0.83 24.85
C ASP A 312 4.15 -0.48 24.92
N ASP A 313 4.68 -0.97 23.79
CA ASP A 313 5.48 -2.20 23.72
C ASP A 313 6.81 -1.96 22.98
N GLU A 314 7.69 -1.13 23.55
CA GLU A 314 9.00 -0.91 22.96
C GLU A 314 9.85 -2.18 22.92
N LYS A 315 9.81 -2.98 24.01
CA LYS A 315 10.61 -4.19 24.12
C LYS A 315 10.23 -5.19 23.03
N GLY A 316 8.95 -5.52 22.91
CA GLY A 316 8.45 -6.42 21.87
C GLY A 316 8.69 -5.85 20.48
N THR A 317 8.53 -4.54 20.29
CA THR A 317 8.83 -3.89 19.00
C THR A 317 10.30 -4.07 18.61
N ARG A 318 11.25 -3.87 19.53
CA ARG A 318 12.68 -4.10 19.27
C ARG A 318 12.98 -5.58 18.98
N GLU A 319 12.32 -6.50 19.67
CA GLU A 319 12.45 -7.93 19.42
C GLU A 319 11.93 -8.33 18.02
N ARG A 320 10.79 -7.78 17.59
CA ARG A 320 10.24 -7.98 16.23
C ARG A 320 11.16 -7.39 15.15
N ILE A 321 11.66 -6.17 15.33
CA ILE A 321 12.66 -5.56 14.44
C ILE A 321 13.92 -6.44 14.33
N ALA A 322 14.42 -6.93 15.46
CA ALA A 322 15.60 -7.80 15.48
C ALA A 322 15.33 -9.16 14.82
N ALA A 323 14.11 -9.69 14.94
CA ALA A 323 13.71 -10.92 14.27
C ALA A 323 13.66 -10.75 12.74
N VAL A 324 13.04 -9.68 12.23
CA VAL A 324 13.04 -9.35 10.78
C VAL A 324 14.48 -9.18 10.28
N THR A 325 15.32 -8.46 11.02
CA THR A 325 16.73 -8.25 10.65
C THR A 325 17.51 -9.56 10.55
N ARG A 326 17.25 -10.52 11.44
CA ARG A 326 17.91 -11.85 11.42
C ARG A 326 17.34 -12.76 10.32
N ALA A 327 16.02 -12.73 10.11
CA ALA A 327 15.34 -13.56 9.11
C ALA A 327 15.67 -13.12 7.69
N CYS A 328 15.85 -11.82 7.46
CA CYS A 328 16.07 -11.24 6.13
C CYS A 328 17.41 -10.47 6.06
N PRO A 329 18.59 -11.14 6.14
CA PRO A 329 19.88 -10.45 6.14
C PRO A 329 20.09 -9.57 4.90
N GLY A 330 20.46 -8.31 5.11
CA GLY A 330 20.73 -7.35 4.03
C GLY A 330 19.49 -6.64 3.48
N LEU A 331 18.27 -7.10 3.83
CA LEU A 331 17.05 -6.39 3.50
C LEU A 331 16.97 -5.08 4.31
N LYS A 332 16.83 -3.96 3.59
CA LYS A 332 16.48 -2.67 4.21
C LYS A 332 14.97 -2.61 4.32
N PHE A 333 14.47 -2.26 5.50
CA PHE A 333 13.04 -2.15 5.75
C PHE A 333 12.73 -0.85 6.52
N GLY A 334 11.46 -0.47 6.59
CA GLY A 334 10.97 0.58 7.48
C GLY A 334 10.13 -0.01 8.61
N VAL A 335 9.44 0.81 9.37
CA VAL A 335 8.55 0.31 10.44
C VAL A 335 7.14 0.87 10.28
N ALA A 336 6.16 0.10 10.70
CA ALA A 336 4.76 0.49 10.73
C ALA A 336 4.08 -0.13 11.95
N THR A 337 2.88 0.34 12.27
CA THR A 337 1.90 -0.42 13.06
C THR A 337 1.33 -1.56 12.23
N GLU A 338 0.60 -2.50 12.83
CA GLU A 338 0.00 -3.65 12.13
C GLU A 338 -1.10 -3.25 11.12
N CYS A 339 -1.83 -2.18 11.41
CA CYS A 339 -2.89 -1.61 10.57
C CYS A 339 -2.92 -0.07 10.74
N GLY A 340 -3.86 0.59 10.05
CA GLY A 340 -4.17 2.01 10.24
C GLY A 340 -4.76 2.30 11.63
N TRP A 341 -4.74 3.57 12.03
CA TRP A 341 -5.09 4.01 13.39
C TRP A 341 -6.55 4.43 13.55
N GLY A 342 -7.41 4.25 12.54
CA GLY A 342 -8.79 4.77 12.56
C GLY A 342 -9.63 4.38 13.79
N ARG A 343 -9.36 3.21 14.39
CA ARG A 343 -10.02 2.76 15.64
C ARG A 343 -9.15 2.90 16.89
N THR A 344 -7.92 3.39 16.77
CA THR A 344 -7.01 3.57 17.90
C THR A 344 -7.47 4.75 18.76
N PRO A 345 -7.47 4.64 20.10
CA PRO A 345 -7.78 5.77 20.96
C PRO A 345 -6.81 6.94 20.71
N GLU A 346 -7.34 8.16 20.59
CA GLU A 346 -6.58 9.36 20.20
C GLU A 346 -5.39 9.61 21.15
N GLU A 347 -5.55 9.33 22.44
CA GLU A 347 -4.49 9.47 23.46
C GLU A 347 -3.29 8.55 23.24
N GLN A 348 -3.44 7.47 22.47
CA GLN A 348 -2.36 6.53 22.16
C GLN A 348 -1.51 6.97 20.96
N ILE A 349 -2.07 7.79 20.06
CA ILE A 349 -1.44 8.17 18.79
C ILE A 349 -0.09 8.85 19.00
N GLY A 350 0.00 9.78 19.96
CA GLY A 350 1.25 10.43 20.32
C GLY A 350 2.33 9.46 20.83
N GLY A 351 1.92 8.40 21.54
CA GLY A 351 2.83 7.34 21.98
C GLY A 351 3.32 6.47 20.83
N ILE A 352 2.42 6.11 19.91
CA ILE A 352 2.75 5.36 18.68
C ILE A 352 3.77 6.14 17.84
N MET A 353 3.51 7.42 17.55
CA MET A 353 4.41 8.25 16.74
C MET A 353 5.80 8.44 17.39
N LYS A 354 5.86 8.59 18.72
CA LYS A 354 7.12 8.61 19.47
C LYS A 354 7.91 7.30 19.31
N LEU A 355 7.23 6.16 19.37
CA LEU A 355 7.86 4.85 19.23
C LEU A 355 8.36 4.62 17.79
N LEU A 356 7.55 4.95 16.79
CA LEU A 356 7.90 4.92 15.37
C LEU A 356 9.15 5.77 15.09
N THR A 357 9.16 7.04 15.53
CA THR A 357 10.29 7.96 15.34
C THR A 357 11.57 7.46 16.01
N ARG A 358 11.46 6.83 17.18
CA ARG A 358 12.62 6.35 17.94
C ARG A 358 13.25 5.08 17.37
N LEU A 359 12.48 4.25 16.66
CA LEU A 359 12.91 2.94 16.17
C LEU A 359 13.12 2.89 14.65
N SER A 360 13.06 4.05 13.99
CA SER A 360 13.31 4.20 12.55
C SER A 360 14.38 5.25 12.26
N SER A 361 15.09 5.09 11.15
CA SER A 361 16.05 6.08 10.67
C SER A 361 15.37 7.16 9.84
N GLU A 362 16.11 8.22 9.49
CA GLU A 362 15.56 9.29 8.64
C GLU A 362 15.50 8.78 7.22
N VAL A 363 14.45 9.18 6.50
CA VAL A 363 14.35 8.95 5.07
C VAL A 363 15.42 9.81 4.41
N ARG A 364 16.45 9.17 3.88
CA ARG A 364 17.43 9.85 3.03
C ARG A 364 16.86 9.95 1.63
N TRP A 365 16.44 11.14 1.22
CA TRP A 365 16.25 11.43 -0.19
C TRP A 365 17.64 11.43 -0.85
N ARG A 366 17.82 10.68 -1.94
CA ARG A 366 19.07 10.79 -2.69
C ARG A 366 19.14 12.23 -3.20
N LEU A 367 20.08 13.02 -2.68
CA LEU A 367 20.59 14.15 -3.43
C LEU A 367 21.32 13.52 -4.63
N GLU A 368 20.70 13.54 -5.80
CA GLU A 368 21.46 13.40 -7.04
C GLU A 368 22.33 14.65 -7.16
N SER A 369 23.49 14.64 -6.51
CA SER A 369 24.54 15.61 -6.75
C SER A 369 25.38 15.09 -7.92
N GLU A 370 25.22 15.76 -9.06
CA GLU A 370 26.21 15.82 -10.13
C GLU A 370 27.58 16.26 -9.56
N GLU A 371 28.45 15.32 -9.22
CA GLU A 371 29.89 15.50 -9.06
C GLU A 371 30.52 14.13 -9.38
N GLY A 372 31.36 13.87 -10.38
CA GLY A 372 32.13 14.68 -11.31
C GLY A 372 33.21 13.74 -11.86
N GLU A 373 32.95 13.06 -12.99
CA GLU A 373 34.00 12.34 -13.70
C GLU A 373 34.91 13.36 -14.38
N GLY A 374 36.03 13.68 -13.73
CA GLY A 374 36.98 14.68 -14.19
C GLY A 374 38.37 14.52 -13.60
N GLU A 375 38.85 13.31 -13.36
CA GLU A 375 40.27 13.04 -13.10
C GLU A 375 40.98 12.63 -14.40
N SER A 376 41.40 13.62 -15.20
CA SER A 376 42.48 13.43 -16.17
C SER A 376 43.82 13.81 -15.55
N SER A 377 44.58 12.78 -15.20
CA SER A 377 45.99 12.76 -14.84
C SER A 377 46.85 13.82 -15.55
N LYS A 378 47.56 14.63 -14.75
CA LYS A 378 48.78 15.34 -15.16
C LYS A 378 49.99 14.44 -14.91
N ASN A 379 50.70 14.08 -15.97
CA ASN A 379 52.12 13.73 -16.06
C ASN A 379 52.41 13.61 -17.56
N GLY A 380 53.43 14.16 -18.21
CA GLY A 380 54.63 14.91 -17.86
C GLY A 380 55.53 14.84 -19.11
N GLY A 381 55.96 16.00 -19.62
CA GLY A 381 57.01 16.30 -20.61
C GLY A 381 57.48 15.27 -21.67
N ASN A 382 57.48 15.70 -22.94
CA ASN A 382 58.74 15.91 -23.66
C ASN A 382 58.57 16.80 -24.91
N GLU A 383 59.52 17.74 -25.08
CA GLU A 383 59.72 18.55 -26.29
C GLU A 383 60.02 17.69 -27.53
N VAL A 384 59.67 18.17 -28.73
CA VAL A 384 60.61 18.47 -29.84
C VAL A 384 59.88 19.15 -31.03
N MET A 385 60.43 20.31 -31.40
CA MET A 385 60.51 21.03 -32.69
C MET A 385 59.59 20.76 -33.91
N ARG A 386 59.11 21.90 -34.44
CA ARG A 386 59.07 22.37 -35.86
C ARG A 386 58.32 21.53 -36.90
N SER A 387 57.31 22.12 -37.54
CA SER A 387 57.37 22.92 -38.79
C SER A 387 55.97 23.06 -39.42
N LYS A 388 55.88 23.92 -40.43
CA LYS A 388 54.71 24.64 -41.00
C LYS A 388 53.87 23.80 -42.01
N PRO A 389 52.74 24.35 -42.55
CA PRO A 389 51.53 23.61 -42.94
C PRO A 389 51.46 23.24 -44.42
N CYS A 390 50.47 22.43 -44.79
CA CYS A 390 50.01 22.32 -46.18
C CYS A 390 48.50 22.07 -46.27
N ASP A 391 47.80 22.98 -46.94
CA ASP A 391 46.44 22.85 -47.46
C ASP A 391 46.36 21.79 -48.56
N VAL A 392 45.33 20.93 -48.59
CA VAL A 392 44.70 20.48 -49.86
C VAL A 392 43.20 20.18 -49.67
N LYS A 393 42.41 21.04 -50.34
CA LYS A 393 41.12 20.91 -51.04
C LYS A 393 40.21 19.66 -50.91
N ARG A 394 38.92 20.00 -50.73
CA ARG A 394 37.65 19.48 -51.31
C ARG A 394 37.73 18.47 -52.46
N GLU A 395 36.79 17.51 -52.45
CA GLU A 395 35.80 17.17 -53.51
C GLU A 395 34.87 16.04 -53.00
N THR A 396 33.59 16.34 -52.74
CA THR A 396 32.37 16.05 -53.55
C THR A 396 31.93 14.59 -53.58
N GLU A 397 30.69 14.39 -53.11
CA GLU A 397 29.84 13.20 -53.18
C GLU A 397 29.56 12.74 -54.62
N PRO A 398 28.97 11.54 -54.72
CA PRO A 398 27.67 11.38 -55.38
C PRO A 398 26.55 10.95 -54.42
#